data_AF-A0A524PGF2-F1
#
_entry.id   AF-A0A524PGF2-F1
#
_cell.length_a   1.000
_cell.length_b   1.000
_cell.length_c   1.000
_cell.angle_alpha   90.00
_cell.angle_beta   90.00
_cell.angle_gamma   90.00
#
_symmetry.space_group_name_H-M   'P 1'
#
loop_
_entity.id
_entity.type
_entity.pdbx_description
1 polymer ?
#
loop_
_entity_poly.entity_id
_entity_poly.type
_entity_poly.pdbx_seq_one_letter_code
_entity_poly.pdbx_strand_id
1 'polypeptide(L)'
;MDFSAVFKRAWEITWKHKGLWVLGILANCSGGGSQGSSNVSRMPQFQAGGGEFPQIERWVQSIPEETWIAIGITAALGIFLLALVFWVLAAIGNGGLISAFQMAETGETVTLGSAFQQGIGYFWKLLVVQLILGLASLLVFAPAILGIVLFSVLTLGFGLICLIPLLCLLVPLGIALSIYTLLTQIALIVEKLEIIAAFQRAWEVFRSNLGAVIVMGLVLGVGGFVVGMILAIPFFLMVLPLFSGLIVGTEISSVAGLSVTVIGILLYIPVLLIASGIMRTFITGSWTLTYRDLIASKAD
;
A
#
# COMPACT_ATOMS: atom_id res chain seq x y z
N MET A 1 -19.30 20.09 9.13
CA MET A 1 -17.99 19.87 8.47
C MET A 1 -18.26 19.56 7.02
N ASP A 2 -17.68 20.34 6.11
CA ASP A 2 -17.98 20.24 4.68
C ASP A 2 -16.99 19.31 4.00
N PHE A 3 -17.28 17.99 4.00
CA PHE A 3 -16.42 16.98 3.37
C PHE A 3 -16.10 17.30 1.90
N SER A 4 -17.05 17.87 1.16
CA SER A 4 -16.85 18.30 -0.23
C SER A 4 -15.74 19.37 -0.35
N ALA A 5 -15.70 20.34 0.57
CA ALA A 5 -14.65 21.35 0.59
C ALA A 5 -13.28 20.74 0.91
N VAL A 6 -13.23 19.80 1.86
CA VAL A 6 -12.00 19.05 2.20
C VAL A 6 -11.47 18.27 1.01
N PHE A 7 -12.34 17.53 0.30
CA PHE A 7 -11.92 16.76 -0.88
C PHE A 7 -11.48 17.66 -2.03
N LYS A 8 -12.22 18.74 -2.29
CA LYS A 8 -11.84 19.71 -3.33
C LYS A 8 -10.48 20.32 -3.02
N ARG A 9 -10.24 20.70 -1.77
CA ARG A 9 -8.97 21.26 -1.32
C ARG A 9 -7.82 20.24 -1.42
N ALA A 10 -8.05 19.01 -0.97
CA ALA A 10 -7.07 17.93 -1.09
C ALA A 10 -6.70 17.66 -2.56
N TRP A 11 -7.68 17.69 -3.46
CA TRP A 11 -7.49 17.55 -4.90
C TRP A 11 -6.70 18.70 -5.50
N GLU A 12 -7.04 19.95 -5.16
CA GLU A 12 -6.30 21.15 -5.61
C GLU A 12 -4.82 21.09 -5.22
N ILE A 13 -4.51 20.72 -3.97
CA ILE A 13 -3.12 20.59 -3.49
C ILE A 13 -2.40 19.47 -4.25
N THR A 14 -3.06 18.31 -4.41
CA THR A 14 -2.51 17.15 -5.14
C THR A 14 -2.14 17.49 -6.58
N TRP A 15 -2.93 18.33 -7.26
CA TRP A 15 -2.66 18.74 -8.64
C TRP A 15 -1.70 19.91 -8.76
N LYS A 16 -1.75 20.86 -7.83
CA LYS A 16 -0.85 22.03 -7.80
C LYS A 16 0.60 21.61 -7.55
N HIS A 17 0.82 20.58 -6.73
CA HIS A 17 2.16 20.10 -6.34
C HIS A 17 2.42 18.68 -6.86
N LYS A 18 2.64 18.53 -8.17
CA LYS A 18 2.89 17.23 -8.83
C LYS A 18 4.10 16.46 -8.27
N GLY A 19 5.03 17.15 -7.61
CA GLY A 19 6.13 16.49 -6.88
C GLY A 19 5.62 15.51 -5.83
N LEU A 20 4.48 15.78 -5.18
CA LEU A 20 3.91 14.92 -4.15
C LEU A 20 3.57 13.51 -4.64
N TRP A 21 3.33 13.33 -5.95
CA TRP A 21 3.06 12.01 -6.52
C TRP A 21 4.24 11.07 -6.35
N VAL A 22 5.48 11.59 -6.42
CA VAL A 22 6.69 10.80 -6.17
C VAL A 22 6.74 10.33 -4.72
N LEU A 23 6.37 11.19 -3.76
CA LEU A 23 6.25 10.80 -2.35
C LEU A 23 5.15 9.76 -2.16
N GLY A 24 4.04 9.86 -2.90
CA GLY A 24 2.99 8.85 -2.95
C GLY A 24 3.44 7.51 -3.50
N ILE A 25 4.26 7.49 -4.56
CA ILE A 25 4.86 6.28 -5.12
C ILE A 25 5.80 5.65 -4.08
N LEU A 26 6.70 6.46 -3.50
CA LEU A 26 7.62 6.00 -2.45
C LEU A 26 6.87 5.42 -1.25
N ALA A 27 5.80 6.10 -0.81
CA ALA A 27 4.91 5.65 0.27
C ALA A 27 4.22 4.30 -0.02
N ASN A 28 4.17 3.89 -1.29
CA ASN A 28 3.58 2.62 -1.73
C ASN A 28 4.63 1.51 -1.95
N CYS A 29 5.92 1.86 -2.03
CA CYS A 29 6.99 0.90 -2.31
C CYS A 29 7.31 -0.07 -1.14
N SER A 30 6.86 0.19 0.10
CA SER A 30 7.15 -0.70 1.23
C SER A 30 6.32 -1.97 1.32
N GLY A 31 5.39 -2.21 0.38
CA GLY A 31 4.62 -3.46 0.31
C GLY A 31 3.78 -3.80 1.55
N GLY A 32 3.63 -2.89 2.52
CA GLY A 32 3.07 -3.19 3.86
C GLY A 32 1.66 -2.68 4.12
N GLY A 33 0.95 -2.17 3.11
CA GLY A 33 -0.41 -1.65 3.27
C GLY A 33 -1.41 -2.52 2.53
N SER A 34 -2.15 -3.36 3.27
CA SER A 34 -3.29 -4.14 2.80
C SER A 34 -4.48 -3.25 2.40
N GLN A 35 -4.30 -2.43 1.37
CA GLN A 35 -5.35 -1.71 0.66
C GLN A 35 -5.46 -2.34 -0.73
N GLY A 36 -6.28 -3.40 -0.81
CA GLY A 36 -6.90 -3.84 -2.06
C GLY A 36 -5.97 -4.12 -3.24
N SER A 37 -4.73 -4.53 -3.02
CA SER A 37 -3.90 -5.09 -4.08
C SER A 37 -4.14 -6.59 -4.11
N SER A 38 -4.85 -7.03 -5.14
CA SER A 38 -4.93 -8.42 -5.56
C SER A 38 -3.52 -9.01 -5.54
N ASN A 39 -3.35 -10.10 -4.77
CA ASN A 39 -2.15 -10.93 -4.75
C ASN A 39 -1.38 -10.89 -6.10
N VAL A 40 -0.24 -10.20 -6.15
CA VAL A 40 0.85 -10.50 -7.11
C VAL A 40 1.68 -11.69 -6.56
N SER A 41 1.04 -12.56 -5.79
CA SER A 41 1.61 -13.80 -5.26
C SER A 41 1.14 -15.02 -6.06
N ARG A 42 0.32 -14.81 -7.09
CA ARG A 42 0.14 -15.77 -8.18
C ARG A 42 0.63 -15.11 -9.45
N MET A 43 1.95 -14.94 -9.53
CA MET A 43 2.59 -15.07 -10.83
C MET A 43 2.07 -16.40 -11.38
N PRO A 44 1.38 -16.45 -12.53
CA PRO A 44 1.24 -17.72 -13.23
C PRO A 44 2.66 -18.25 -13.27
N GLN A 45 2.86 -19.48 -12.79
CA GLN A 45 4.09 -20.19 -13.11
C GLN A 45 4.04 -20.33 -14.64
N PHE A 46 4.49 -19.29 -15.33
CA PHE A 46 4.90 -19.37 -16.71
C PHE A 46 6.08 -20.30 -16.62
N GLN A 47 5.77 -21.57 -16.80
CA GLN A 47 6.66 -22.44 -17.53
C GLN A 47 6.80 -21.74 -18.88
N ALA A 48 7.76 -20.80 -18.93
CA ALA A 48 8.38 -20.44 -20.17
C ALA A 48 8.75 -21.80 -20.75
N GLY A 49 7.96 -22.26 -21.73
CA GLY A 49 8.30 -23.44 -22.51
C GLY A 49 9.75 -23.20 -22.88
N GLY A 50 10.62 -24.04 -22.34
CA GLY A 50 12.05 -23.83 -22.36
C GLY A 50 12.44 -23.56 -23.80
N GLY A 51 12.59 -22.28 -24.14
CA GLY A 51 13.56 -21.88 -25.13
C GLY A 51 14.86 -22.29 -24.46
N GLU A 52 15.24 -23.54 -24.69
CA GLU A 52 16.47 -24.13 -24.23
C GLU A 52 17.56 -23.13 -24.61
N PHE A 53 18.03 -22.36 -23.62
CA PHE A 53 19.27 -21.64 -23.69
C PHE A 53 20.30 -22.59 -23.07
N PRO A 54 20.77 -23.62 -23.81
CA PRO A 54 21.69 -24.63 -23.27
C PRO A 54 22.99 -24.02 -22.76
N GLN A 55 23.29 -22.78 -23.16
CA GLN A 55 24.41 -21.99 -22.66
C GLN A 55 24.20 -21.52 -21.22
N ILE A 56 23.00 -21.07 -20.87
CA ILE A 56 22.64 -20.64 -19.51
C ILE A 56 22.54 -21.87 -18.61
N GLU A 57 21.95 -22.96 -19.11
CA GLU A 57 21.79 -24.20 -18.35
C GLU A 57 23.15 -24.86 -18.03
N ARG A 58 24.07 -24.89 -19.00
CA ARG A 58 25.46 -25.35 -18.78
C ARG A 58 26.24 -24.41 -17.87
N TRP A 59 26.01 -23.10 -17.95
CA TRP A 59 26.64 -22.13 -17.06
C TRP A 59 26.15 -22.28 -15.62
N VAL A 60 24.84 -22.44 -15.41
CA VAL A 60 24.18 -22.70 -14.12
C VAL A 60 24.67 -24.01 -13.50
N GLN A 61 24.83 -25.07 -14.30
CA GLN A 61 25.35 -26.37 -13.86
C GLN A 61 26.87 -26.40 -13.65
N SER A 62 27.62 -25.44 -14.22
CA SER A 62 29.07 -25.34 -14.03
C SER A 62 29.48 -24.68 -12.71
N ILE A 63 28.53 -24.09 -11.98
CA ILE A 63 28.77 -23.43 -10.70
C ILE A 63 28.69 -24.48 -9.57
N PRO A 64 29.76 -24.67 -8.78
CA PRO A 64 29.77 -25.61 -7.66
C PRO A 64 28.65 -25.32 -6.64
N GLU A 65 28.10 -26.36 -6.00
CA GLU A 65 26.99 -26.24 -5.03
C GLU A 65 27.32 -25.29 -3.86
N GLU A 66 28.59 -25.23 -3.44
CA GLU A 66 29.05 -24.29 -2.40
C GLU A 66 28.99 -22.82 -2.84
N THR A 67 29.16 -22.55 -4.14
CA THR A 67 29.05 -21.19 -4.71
C THR A 67 27.59 -20.77 -4.85
N TRP A 68 26.67 -21.71 -5.09
CA TRP A 68 25.23 -21.45 -5.05
C TRP A 68 24.74 -21.00 -3.68
N ILE A 69 25.28 -21.58 -2.61
CA ILE A 69 24.97 -21.17 -1.23
C ILE A 69 25.48 -19.75 -0.98
N ALA A 70 26.72 -19.44 -1.39
CA ALA A 70 27.29 -18.10 -1.23
C ALA A 70 26.54 -17.03 -2.08
N ILE A 71 26.16 -17.35 -3.32
CA ILE A 71 25.34 -16.48 -4.18
C ILE A 71 23.95 -16.32 -3.57
N GLY A 72 23.35 -17.41 -3.07
CA GLY A 72 22.04 -17.38 -2.43
C GLY A 72 22.02 -16.50 -1.18
N ILE A 73 23.04 -16.61 -0.32
CA ILE A 73 23.20 -15.76 0.87
C ILE A 73 23.44 -14.29 0.46
N THR A 74 24.30 -14.04 -0.52
CA THR A 74 24.60 -12.67 -0.98
C THR A 74 23.39 -12.02 -1.64
N ALA A 75 22.65 -12.77 -2.45
CA ALA A 75 21.40 -12.32 -3.07
C ALA A 75 20.31 -12.11 -2.02
N ALA A 76 20.16 -13.03 -1.05
CA ALA A 76 19.21 -12.88 0.05
C ALA A 76 19.52 -11.65 0.90
N LEU A 77 20.80 -11.41 1.21
CA LEU A 77 21.24 -10.22 1.94
C LEU A 77 21.01 -8.95 1.13
N GLY A 78 21.32 -8.97 -0.17
CA GLY A 78 21.06 -7.85 -1.08
C GLY A 78 19.58 -7.51 -1.20
N ILE A 79 18.72 -8.51 -1.35
CA ILE A 79 17.26 -8.35 -1.38
C ILE A 79 16.74 -7.85 -0.03
N PHE A 80 17.27 -8.37 1.08
CA PHE A 80 16.89 -7.91 2.42
C PHE A 80 17.25 -6.44 2.64
N LEU A 81 18.46 -6.03 2.27
CA LEU A 81 18.88 -4.62 2.34
C LEU A 81 18.01 -3.73 1.45
N LEU A 82 17.72 -4.17 0.22
CA LEU A 82 16.86 -3.44 -0.71
C LEU A 82 15.44 -3.30 -0.15
N ALA A 83 14.88 -4.37 0.42
CA ALA A 83 13.57 -4.35 1.08
C ALA A 83 13.55 -3.38 2.27
N LEU A 84 14.62 -3.36 3.08
CA LEU A 84 14.77 -2.43 4.20
C LEU A 84 14.84 -0.97 3.71
N VAL A 85 15.59 -0.70 2.64
CA VAL A 85 15.66 0.63 2.02
C VAL A 85 14.30 1.08 1.51
N PHE A 86 13.58 0.24 0.77
CA PHE A 86 12.23 0.57 0.28
C PHE A 86 11.23 0.76 1.43
N TRP A 87 11.36 -0.04 2.49
CA TRP A 87 10.54 0.10 3.68
C TRP A 87 10.75 1.46 4.35
N VAL A 88 12.00 1.87 4.52
CA VAL A 88 12.36 3.19 5.07
C VAL A 88 11.89 4.33 4.15
N LEU A 89 12.10 4.22 2.84
CA LEU A 89 11.67 5.23 1.87
C LEU A 89 10.15 5.43 1.89
N ALA A 90 9.37 4.38 2.13
CA ALA A 90 7.94 4.53 2.24
C ALA A 90 7.49 5.20 3.54
N ALA A 91 8.16 4.92 4.66
CA ALA A 91 7.88 5.63 5.91
C ALA A 91 8.15 7.13 5.74
N ILE A 92 9.26 7.49 5.08
CA ILE A 92 9.61 8.87 4.76
C ILE A 92 8.60 9.48 3.77
N GLY A 93 8.18 8.75 2.74
CA GLY A 93 7.17 9.21 1.78
C GLY A 93 5.83 9.56 2.44
N ASN A 94 5.39 8.73 3.39
CA ASN A 94 4.18 9.00 4.17
C ASN A 94 4.31 10.22 5.07
N GLY A 95 5.42 10.34 5.81
CA GLY A 95 5.70 11.52 6.63
C GLY A 95 5.81 12.80 5.81
N GLY A 96 6.49 12.71 4.67
CA GLY A 96 6.66 13.80 3.72
C GLY A 96 5.33 14.27 3.13
N LEU A 97 4.44 13.35 2.75
CA LEU A 97 3.08 13.69 2.31
C LEU A 97 2.32 14.46 3.38
N ILE A 98 2.25 13.95 4.61
CA ILE A 98 1.53 14.60 5.71
C ILE A 98 2.09 16.01 5.96
N SER A 99 3.42 16.16 6.02
CA SER A 99 4.08 17.46 6.22
C SER A 99 3.83 18.42 5.05
N ALA A 100 3.75 17.93 3.81
CA ALA A 100 3.48 18.77 2.64
C ALA A 100 2.07 19.35 2.65
N PHE A 101 1.06 18.57 3.08
CA PHE A 101 -0.30 19.08 3.25
C PHE A 101 -0.39 20.07 4.42
N GLN A 102 0.43 19.91 5.46
CA GLN A 102 0.55 20.90 6.53
C GLN A 102 1.14 22.22 6.02
N MET A 103 2.24 22.18 5.25
CA MET A 103 2.86 23.36 4.63
C MET A 103 1.91 24.08 3.67
N ALA A 104 1.15 23.33 2.86
CA ALA A 104 0.20 23.87 1.90
C ALA A 104 -0.86 24.75 2.58
N GLU A 105 -1.22 24.39 3.80
CA GLU A 105 -2.22 25.06 4.62
C GLU A 105 -1.64 26.19 5.50
N THR A 106 -0.34 26.16 5.83
CA THR A 106 0.34 27.30 6.49
C THR A 106 0.77 28.38 5.50
N GLY A 107 0.56 28.17 4.19
CA GLY A 107 0.97 29.10 3.13
C GLY A 107 2.44 29.01 2.76
N GLU A 108 3.16 27.99 3.24
CA GLU A 108 4.55 27.74 2.92
C GLU A 108 4.72 27.17 1.51
N THR A 109 5.89 27.39 0.89
CA THR A 109 6.19 26.83 -0.43
C THR A 109 6.36 25.32 -0.34
N VAL A 110 5.36 24.58 -0.83
CA VAL A 110 5.41 23.12 -0.90
C VAL A 110 6.35 22.70 -2.03
N THR A 111 7.56 22.29 -1.67
CA THR A 111 8.54 21.70 -2.59
C THR A 111 8.78 20.24 -2.21
N LEU A 112 9.15 19.41 -3.20
CA LEU A 112 9.45 17.99 -2.95
C LEU A 112 10.61 17.84 -1.95
N GLY A 113 11.64 18.67 -2.08
CA GLY A 113 12.82 18.64 -1.21
C GLY A 113 12.48 19.00 0.24
N SER A 114 11.71 20.07 0.47
CA SER A 114 11.32 20.47 1.83
C SER A 114 10.41 19.43 2.51
N ALA A 115 9.45 18.87 1.76
CA ALA A 115 8.57 17.81 2.25
C ALA A 115 9.35 16.52 2.57
N PHE A 116 10.29 16.12 1.71
CA PHE A 116 11.12 14.94 1.95
C PHE A 116 12.05 15.12 3.16
N GLN A 117 12.66 16.30 3.30
CA GLN A 117 13.53 16.61 4.43
C GLN A 117 12.78 16.62 5.76
N GLN A 118 11.55 17.15 5.80
CA GLN A 118 10.69 17.02 6.98
C GLN A 118 10.27 15.58 7.24
N GLY A 119 9.94 14.81 6.20
CA GLY A 119 9.68 13.37 6.31
C GLY A 119 10.86 12.59 6.92
N ILE A 120 12.10 12.93 6.56
CA ILE A 120 13.31 12.39 7.19
C ILE A 120 13.40 12.80 8.66
N GLY A 121 13.13 14.05 9.00
CA GLY A 121 13.19 14.52 10.40
C GLY A 121 12.29 13.72 11.35
N TYR A 122 11.12 13.29 10.87
CA TYR A 122 10.18 12.48 11.66
C TYR A 122 10.31 10.96 11.44
N PHE A 123 11.28 10.50 10.65
CA PHE A 123 11.34 9.09 10.22
C PHE A 123 11.36 8.12 11.40
N TRP A 124 12.21 8.35 12.41
CA TRP A 124 12.36 7.46 13.56
C TRP A 124 11.05 7.31 14.31
N LYS A 125 10.33 8.42 14.49
CA LYS A 125 9.04 8.42 15.20
C LYS A 125 7.98 7.69 14.40
N LEU A 126 7.88 7.93 13.09
CA LEU A 126 6.93 7.26 12.20
C LEU A 126 7.19 5.76 12.09
N LEU A 127 8.46 5.37 12.02
CA LEU A 127 8.90 3.97 12.00
C LEU A 127 8.51 3.27 13.30
N VAL A 128 8.78 3.89 14.46
CA VAL A 128 8.39 3.31 15.76
C VAL A 128 6.87 3.18 15.87
N VAL A 129 6.09 4.18 15.42
CA VAL A 129 4.62 4.08 15.38
C VAL A 129 4.16 2.91 14.50
N GLN A 130 4.73 2.77 13.29
CA GLN A 130 4.41 1.65 12.41
C GLN A 130 4.85 0.30 12.99
N LEU A 131 5.98 0.24 13.68
CA LEU A 131 6.47 -0.99 14.31
C LEU A 131 5.58 -1.41 15.48
N ILE A 132 5.22 -0.47 16.37
CA ILE A 132 4.34 -0.74 17.52
C ILE A 132 2.97 -1.22 17.03
N LEU A 133 2.35 -0.50 16.09
CA LEU A 133 1.05 -0.88 15.55
C LEU A 133 1.11 -2.13 14.68
N GLY A 134 2.20 -2.32 13.94
CA GLY A 134 2.48 -3.51 13.16
C GLY A 134 2.57 -4.74 14.06
N LEU A 135 3.35 -4.67 15.14
CA LEU A 135 3.46 -5.73 16.14
C LEU A 135 2.13 -5.98 16.85
N ALA A 136 1.41 -4.92 17.25
CA ALA A 136 0.08 -5.06 17.86
C ALA A 136 -0.91 -5.75 16.91
N SER A 137 -0.90 -5.38 15.62
CA SER A 137 -1.72 -6.03 14.60
C SER A 137 -1.32 -7.49 14.42
N LEU A 138 -0.03 -7.80 14.35
CA LEU A 138 0.45 -9.17 14.23
C LEU A 138 -0.03 -10.03 15.41
N LEU A 139 0.04 -9.49 16.62
CA LEU A 139 -0.35 -10.19 17.84
C LEU A 139 -1.87 -10.45 17.94
N VAL A 140 -2.70 -9.63 17.29
CA VAL A 140 -4.16 -9.79 17.24
C VAL A 140 -4.60 -10.64 16.04
N PHE A 141 -4.11 -10.33 14.84
CA PHE A 141 -4.54 -10.97 13.60
C PHE A 141 -3.88 -12.33 13.38
N ALA A 142 -2.61 -12.55 13.77
CA ALA A 142 -1.95 -13.84 13.56
C ALA A 142 -2.66 -15.01 14.28
N PRO A 143 -3.00 -14.94 15.59
CA PRO A 143 -3.73 -16.01 16.24
C PRO A 143 -5.16 -16.16 15.70
N ALA A 144 -5.83 -15.05 15.34
CA ALA A 144 -7.15 -15.10 14.71
C ALA A 144 -7.09 -15.86 13.38
N ILE A 145 -6.16 -15.51 12.49
CA ILE A 145 -5.97 -16.16 11.18
C ILE A 145 -5.56 -17.62 11.37
N LEU A 146 -4.62 -17.92 12.26
CA LEU A 146 -4.22 -19.31 12.55
C LEU A 146 -5.39 -20.15 13.06
N GLY A 147 -6.19 -19.61 13.98
CA GLY A 147 -7.41 -20.26 14.47
C GLY A 147 -8.40 -20.53 13.34
N ILE A 148 -8.60 -19.54 12.45
CA ILE A 148 -9.45 -19.67 11.26
C ILE A 148 -8.96 -20.80 10.35
N VAL A 149 -7.67 -20.83 10.02
CA VAL A 149 -7.09 -21.82 9.12
C VAL A 149 -7.19 -23.22 9.73
N LEU A 150 -6.76 -23.38 10.99
CA LEU A 150 -6.82 -24.66 11.70
C LEU A 150 -8.26 -25.19 11.78
N PHE A 151 -9.22 -24.34 12.14
CA PHE A 151 -10.63 -24.73 12.23
C PHE A 151 -11.23 -25.10 10.87
N SER A 152 -10.85 -24.37 9.81
CA SER A 152 -11.30 -24.65 8.44
C SER A 152 -10.79 -25.99 7.92
N VAL A 153 -9.53 -26.34 8.23
CA VAL A 153 -8.93 -27.64 7.89
C VAL A 153 -9.61 -28.77 8.67
N LEU A 154 -9.88 -28.55 9.96
CA LEU A 154 -10.47 -29.57 10.84
C LEU A 154 -11.94 -29.90 10.49
N THR A 155 -12.68 -28.94 9.95
CA THR A 155 -14.11 -29.09 9.60
C THR A 155 -14.36 -29.33 8.11
N LEU A 156 -13.32 -29.62 7.33
CA LEU A 156 -13.43 -29.95 5.89
C LEU A 156 -14.21 -28.87 5.09
N GLY A 157 -14.13 -27.61 5.53
CA GLY A 157 -14.77 -26.45 4.89
C GLY A 157 -16.17 -26.07 5.43
N PHE A 158 -16.85 -26.91 6.22
CA PHE A 158 -18.16 -26.53 6.80
C PHE A 158 -18.04 -25.45 7.90
N GLY A 159 -16.88 -25.35 8.55
CA GLY A 159 -16.60 -24.29 9.53
C GLY A 159 -16.56 -22.88 8.94
N LEU A 160 -16.38 -22.73 7.62
CA LEU A 160 -16.36 -21.42 6.96
C LEU A 160 -17.66 -20.65 7.16
N ILE A 161 -18.82 -21.32 7.16
CA ILE A 161 -20.13 -20.66 7.37
C ILE A 161 -20.22 -20.03 8.77
N CYS A 162 -19.70 -20.70 9.80
CA CYS A 162 -19.67 -20.19 11.18
C CYS A 162 -18.61 -19.08 11.36
N LEU A 163 -17.67 -18.99 10.42
CA LEU A 163 -16.48 -18.15 10.51
C LEU A 163 -16.59 -16.86 9.65
N ILE A 164 -17.52 -16.83 8.69
CA ILE A 164 -17.98 -15.62 7.99
C ILE A 164 -18.25 -14.44 8.94
N PRO A 165 -19.02 -14.58 10.05
CA PRO A 165 -19.25 -13.46 10.95
C PRO A 165 -17.97 -12.94 11.62
N LEU A 166 -17.02 -13.84 11.94
CA LEU A 166 -15.74 -13.46 12.52
C LEU A 166 -14.86 -12.72 11.50
N LEU A 167 -14.84 -13.18 10.25
CA LEU A 167 -14.12 -12.53 9.15
C LEU A 167 -14.75 -11.17 8.80
N CYS A 168 -16.07 -11.07 8.84
CA CYS A 168 -16.82 -9.82 8.66
C CYS A 168 -16.54 -8.80 9.77
N LEU A 169 -16.20 -9.23 10.99
CA LEU A 169 -15.76 -8.33 12.07
C LEU A 169 -14.28 -7.92 11.90
N LEU A 170 -13.45 -8.83 11.39
CA LEU A 170 -12.01 -8.63 11.23
C LEU A 170 -11.67 -7.58 10.16
N VAL A 171 -12.49 -7.48 9.10
CA VAL A 171 -12.30 -6.50 8.03
C VAL A 171 -12.49 -5.05 8.51
N PRO A 172 -13.62 -4.66 9.14
CA PRO A 172 -13.79 -3.35 9.75
C PRO A 172 -12.73 -3.05 10.81
N LEU A 173 -12.32 -4.04 11.60
CA LEU A 173 -11.25 -3.87 12.58
C LEU A 173 -9.91 -3.53 11.91
N GLY A 174 -9.56 -4.21 10.82
CA GLY A 174 -8.37 -3.91 10.02
C GLY A 174 -8.41 -2.51 9.41
N ILE A 175 -9.57 -2.09 8.89
CA ILE A 175 -9.76 -0.74 8.37
C ILE A 175 -9.62 0.29 9.50
N ALA A 176 -10.26 0.06 10.65
CA ALA A 176 -10.19 0.95 11.81
C ALA A 176 -8.75 1.11 12.33
N LEU A 177 -7.99 0.01 12.41
CA LEU A 177 -6.57 0.06 12.77
C LEU A 177 -5.74 0.81 11.73
N SER A 178 -5.99 0.61 10.43
CA SER A 178 -5.33 1.37 9.37
C SER A 178 -5.60 2.87 9.52
N ILE A 179 -6.85 3.27 9.74
CA ILE A 179 -7.22 4.67 9.97
C ILE A 179 -6.55 5.20 11.25
N TYR A 180 -6.56 4.43 12.33
CA TYR A 180 -5.92 4.79 13.59
C TYR A 180 -4.41 5.02 13.44
N THR A 181 -3.72 4.16 12.68
CA THR A 181 -2.29 4.33 12.37
C THR A 181 -2.03 5.64 11.63
N LEU A 182 -2.89 5.97 10.67
CA LEU A 182 -2.78 7.17 9.85
C LEU A 182 -3.07 8.42 10.69
N LEU A 183 -4.12 8.41 11.53
CA LEU A 183 -4.43 9.50 12.46
C LEU A 183 -3.30 9.74 13.47
N THR A 184 -2.66 8.67 13.97
CA THR A 184 -1.51 8.79 14.87
C THR A 184 -0.32 9.46 14.19
N GLN A 185 -0.04 9.11 12.93
CA GLN A 185 1.02 9.74 12.15
C GLN A 185 0.72 11.23 11.88
N ILE A 186 -0.53 11.57 11.57
CA ILE A 186 -0.95 12.96 11.39
C ILE A 186 -0.83 13.73 12.70
N ALA A 187 -1.33 13.20 13.82
CA ALA A 187 -1.23 13.82 15.14
C ALA A 187 0.23 14.14 15.51
N LEU A 188 1.12 13.19 15.25
CA LEU A 188 2.55 13.31 15.53
C LEU A 188 3.21 14.45 14.74
N ILE A 189 2.86 14.60 13.45
CA ILE A 189 3.48 15.59 12.56
C ILE A 189 2.80 16.97 12.72
N VAL A 190 1.47 17.01 12.69
CA VAL A 190 0.68 18.24 12.71
C VAL A 190 0.77 18.93 14.07
N GLU A 191 0.60 18.19 15.16
CA GLU A 191 0.65 18.74 16.52
C GLU A 191 2.07 18.65 17.14
N LYS A 192 3.07 18.11 16.41
CA LYS A 192 4.47 17.93 16.86
C LYS A 192 4.61 17.16 18.19
N LEU A 193 3.71 16.22 18.45
CA LEU A 193 3.64 15.46 19.69
C LEU A 193 4.72 14.36 19.78
N GLU A 194 4.97 13.89 21.01
CA GLU A 194 5.70 12.64 21.24
C GLU A 194 4.84 11.42 20.89
N ILE A 195 5.48 10.26 20.70
CA ILE A 195 4.83 9.03 20.21
C ILE A 195 3.60 8.67 21.06
N ILE A 196 3.75 8.64 22.38
CA ILE A 196 2.66 8.25 23.30
C ILE A 196 1.54 9.29 23.29
N ALA A 197 1.87 10.58 23.30
CA ALA A 197 0.89 11.65 23.24
C ALA A 197 0.12 11.63 21.90
N ALA A 198 0.79 11.32 20.78
CA ALA A 198 0.16 11.17 19.48
C ALA A 198 -0.86 10.01 19.45
N PHE A 199 -0.56 8.89 20.12
CA PHE A 199 -1.51 7.77 20.26
C PHE A 199 -2.75 8.15 21.06
N GLN A 200 -2.55 8.83 22.19
CA GLN A 200 -3.66 9.31 23.04
C GLN A 200 -4.53 10.32 22.28
N ARG A 201 -3.88 11.24 21.57
CA ARG A 201 -4.56 12.27 20.79
C ARG A 201 -5.34 11.67 19.61
N ALA A 202 -4.74 10.74 18.88
CA ALA A 202 -5.43 10.02 17.81
C ALA A 202 -6.62 9.22 18.34
N TRP A 203 -6.50 8.63 19.53
CA TRP A 203 -7.60 7.89 20.16
C TRP A 203 -8.75 8.79 20.59
N GLU A 204 -8.42 9.95 21.16
CA GLU A 204 -9.40 10.98 21.53
C GLU A 204 -10.18 11.46 20.31
N VAL A 205 -9.48 11.84 19.23
CA VAL A 205 -10.09 12.30 17.98
C VAL A 205 -10.93 11.19 17.34
N PHE A 206 -10.42 9.95 17.34
CA PHE A 206 -11.15 8.81 16.80
C PHE A 206 -12.47 8.58 17.56
N ARG A 207 -12.45 8.55 18.89
CA ARG A 207 -13.66 8.35 19.69
C ARG A 207 -14.62 9.55 19.67
N SER A 208 -14.12 10.77 19.70
CA SER A 208 -14.99 11.96 19.73
C SER A 208 -15.69 12.21 18.40
N ASN A 209 -15.12 11.73 17.30
CA ASN A 209 -15.61 11.99 15.94
C ASN A 209 -15.84 10.71 15.13
N LEU A 210 -16.29 9.63 15.77
CA LEU A 210 -16.53 8.34 15.10
C LEU A 210 -17.39 8.48 13.85
N GLY A 211 -18.48 9.27 13.90
CA GLY A 211 -19.36 9.48 12.76
C GLY A 211 -18.62 10.10 11.56
N ALA A 212 -17.87 11.17 11.79
CA ALA A 212 -17.11 11.84 10.74
C ALA A 212 -15.98 10.96 10.19
N VAL A 213 -15.26 10.26 11.08
CA VAL A 213 -14.18 9.34 10.69
C VAL A 213 -14.71 8.14 9.90
N ILE A 214 -15.86 7.58 10.28
CA ILE A 214 -16.49 6.47 9.55
C ILE A 214 -16.97 6.94 8.18
N VAL A 215 -17.65 8.08 8.09
CA VAL A 215 -18.10 8.63 6.80
C VAL A 215 -16.91 8.92 5.89
N MET A 216 -15.85 9.54 6.42
CA MET A 216 -14.64 9.82 5.67
C MET A 216 -13.95 8.53 5.19
N GLY A 217 -13.81 7.54 6.07
CA GLY A 217 -13.25 6.24 5.74
C GLY A 217 -14.08 5.48 4.72
N LEU A 218 -15.41 5.57 4.78
CA LEU A 218 -16.31 4.98 3.80
C LEU A 218 -16.15 5.64 2.43
N VAL A 219 -16.16 6.98 2.37
CA VAL A 219 -16.05 7.72 1.10
C VAL A 219 -14.68 7.49 0.45
N LEU A 220 -13.60 7.58 1.22
CA LEU A 220 -12.25 7.31 0.70
C LEU A 220 -12.03 5.83 0.38
N GLY A 221 -12.62 4.93 1.16
CA GLY A 221 -12.55 3.48 0.91
C GLY A 221 -13.28 3.09 -0.37
N VAL A 222 -14.52 3.56 -0.55
CA VAL A 222 -15.31 3.34 -1.77
C VAL A 222 -14.65 4.04 -2.97
N GLY A 223 -14.18 5.28 -2.81
CA GLY A 223 -13.45 5.99 -3.86
C GLY A 223 -12.17 5.26 -4.29
N GLY A 224 -11.40 4.76 -3.31
CA GLY A 224 -10.23 3.92 -3.55
C GLY A 224 -10.59 2.64 -4.30
N PHE A 225 -11.67 1.97 -3.90
CA PHE A 225 -12.16 0.77 -4.56
C PHE A 225 -12.61 1.02 -6.01
N VAL A 226 -13.38 2.08 -6.25
CA VAL A 226 -13.85 2.46 -7.60
C VAL A 226 -12.67 2.76 -8.52
N VAL A 227 -11.69 3.55 -8.08
CA VAL A 227 -10.50 3.81 -8.88
C VAL A 227 -9.68 2.53 -9.08
N GLY A 228 -9.56 1.68 -8.06
CA GLY A 228 -8.93 0.36 -8.20
C GLY A 228 -9.60 -0.50 -9.28
N MET A 229 -10.94 -0.51 -9.33
CA MET A 229 -11.69 -1.19 -10.38
C MET A 229 -11.46 -0.57 -11.77
N ILE A 230 -11.46 0.76 -11.87
CA ILE A 230 -11.16 1.47 -13.12
C ILE A 230 -9.76 1.11 -13.62
N LEU A 231 -8.75 1.06 -12.74
CA LEU A 231 -7.39 0.66 -13.08
C LEU A 231 -7.24 -0.83 -13.38
N ALA A 232 -8.15 -1.68 -12.87
CA ALA A 232 -8.16 -3.10 -13.16
C ALA A 232 -8.73 -3.40 -14.55
N ILE A 233 -9.64 -2.59 -15.09
CA ILE A 233 -10.26 -2.84 -16.41
C ILE A 233 -9.21 -2.95 -17.54
N PRO A 234 -8.29 -1.98 -17.74
CA PRO A 234 -7.24 -2.10 -18.76
C PRO A 234 -6.32 -3.29 -18.52
N PHE A 235 -6.03 -3.59 -17.25
CA PHE A 235 -5.20 -4.74 -16.88
C PHE A 235 -5.84 -6.05 -17.34
N PHE A 236 -7.14 -6.25 -17.08
CA PHE A 236 -7.86 -7.43 -17.56
C PHE A 236 -7.86 -7.51 -19.09
N LEU A 237 -8.12 -6.41 -19.79
CA LEU A 237 -8.10 -6.36 -21.26
C LEU A 237 -6.72 -6.74 -21.84
N MET A 238 -5.62 -6.34 -21.20
CA MET A 238 -4.26 -6.69 -21.64
C MET A 238 -3.87 -8.15 -21.39
N VAL A 239 -4.54 -8.81 -20.43
CA VAL A 239 -4.31 -10.23 -20.12
C VAL A 239 -5.21 -11.15 -20.97
N LEU A 240 -6.29 -10.64 -21.59
CA LEU A 240 -7.16 -11.44 -22.48
C LEU A 240 -6.42 -12.18 -23.63
N PRO A 241 -5.45 -11.57 -24.34
CA PRO A 241 -4.69 -12.25 -25.39
C PRO A 241 -3.92 -13.48 -24.89
N LEU A 242 -3.56 -13.48 -23.60
CA LEU A 242 -2.92 -14.61 -22.95
C LEU A 242 -3.86 -15.82 -22.86
N PHE A 243 -5.12 -15.56 -22.51
CA PHE A 243 -6.14 -16.59 -22.41
C PHE A 243 -6.62 -17.09 -23.77
N SER A 244 -6.70 -16.22 -24.79
CA SER A 244 -7.04 -16.65 -26.14
C SER A 244 -5.96 -17.56 -26.76
N GLY A 245 -4.68 -17.30 -26.50
CA GLY A 245 -3.57 -18.16 -26.92
C GLY A 245 -3.59 -19.56 -26.28
N LEU A 246 -4.06 -19.68 -25.03
CA LEU A 246 -4.19 -20.96 -24.34
C LEU A 246 -5.37 -21.82 -24.82
N ILE A 247 -6.45 -21.20 -25.31
CA ILE A 247 -7.67 -21.90 -25.76
C ILE A 247 -7.55 -22.37 -27.21
N VAL A 248 -6.87 -21.61 -28.07
CA VAL A 248 -6.80 -21.88 -29.52
C VAL A 248 -5.72 -22.91 -29.90
N GLY A 249 -4.79 -23.25 -29.00
CA GLY A 249 -3.90 -24.42 -29.14
C GLY A 249 -2.88 -24.36 -30.28
N THR A 250 -2.68 -23.21 -30.91
CA THR A 250 -1.69 -23.03 -31.98
C THR A 250 -0.38 -22.46 -31.41
N GLU A 251 0.74 -23.16 -31.61
CA GLU A 251 2.05 -22.79 -31.03
C GLU A 251 2.56 -21.40 -31.44
N ILE A 252 2.11 -20.90 -32.59
CA ILE A 252 2.45 -19.56 -33.08
C ILE A 252 1.65 -18.48 -32.34
N SER A 253 0.45 -18.81 -31.85
CA SER A 253 -0.44 -17.88 -31.16
C SER A 253 -0.13 -17.74 -29.66
N SER A 254 0.59 -18.70 -29.07
CA SER A 254 1.01 -18.63 -27.67
C SER A 254 2.18 -17.66 -27.46
N VAL A 255 3.19 -17.65 -28.34
CA VAL A 255 4.34 -16.73 -28.25
C VAL A 255 3.95 -15.30 -28.62
N ALA A 256 3.10 -15.12 -29.63
CA ALA A 256 2.55 -13.82 -29.99
C ALA A 256 1.64 -13.24 -28.89
N GLY A 257 0.76 -14.06 -28.29
CA GLY A 257 -0.09 -13.63 -27.17
C GLY A 257 0.74 -13.25 -25.92
N LEU A 258 1.76 -14.05 -25.60
CA LEU A 258 2.69 -13.77 -24.50
C LEU A 258 3.45 -12.45 -24.68
N SER A 259 4.05 -12.25 -25.85
CA SER A 259 4.84 -11.05 -26.13
C SER A 259 3.99 -9.78 -26.09
N VAL A 260 2.78 -9.81 -26.65
CA VAL A 260 1.83 -8.68 -26.58
C VAL A 260 1.40 -8.38 -25.13
N THR A 261 1.10 -9.41 -24.33
CA THR A 261 0.71 -9.22 -22.92
C THR A 261 1.89 -8.71 -22.08
N VAL A 262 3.11 -9.22 -22.27
CA VAL A 262 4.29 -8.75 -21.53
C VAL A 262 4.62 -7.28 -21.87
N ILE A 263 4.62 -6.93 -23.15
CA ILE A 263 4.87 -5.55 -23.60
C ILE A 263 3.76 -4.61 -23.08
N GLY A 264 2.50 -5.04 -23.14
CA GLY A 264 1.37 -4.29 -22.60
C GLY A 264 1.49 -4.02 -21.10
N ILE A 265 1.82 -5.05 -20.31
CA ILE A 265 2.04 -4.91 -18.87
C ILE A 265 3.23 -3.99 -18.58
N LEU A 266 4.35 -4.15 -19.30
CA LEU A 266 5.54 -3.32 -19.11
C LEU A 266 5.26 -1.83 -19.35
N LEU A 267 4.47 -1.52 -20.39
CA LEU A 267 4.03 -0.15 -20.68
C LEU A 267 2.98 0.36 -19.68
N TYR A 268 2.22 -0.51 -19.04
CA TYR A 268 1.19 -0.15 -18.07
C TYR A 268 1.71 0.04 -16.64
N ILE A 269 2.87 -0.55 -16.28
CA ILE A 269 3.49 -0.38 -14.95
C ILE A 269 3.69 1.11 -14.58
N PRO A 270 4.26 1.98 -15.43
CA PRO A 270 4.40 3.40 -15.10
C PRO A 270 3.07 4.08 -14.80
N VAL A 271 2.02 3.74 -15.55
CA VAL A 271 0.66 4.28 -15.36
C VAL A 271 0.11 3.83 -14.00
N LEU A 272 0.26 2.55 -13.65
CA LEU A 272 -0.16 2.01 -12.35
C LEU A 272 0.60 2.66 -11.19
N LEU A 273 1.91 2.85 -11.33
CA LEU A 273 2.73 3.50 -10.31
C LEU A 273 2.25 4.93 -10.09
N ILE A 274 2.12 5.73 -11.15
CA ILE A 274 1.65 7.13 -11.05
C ILE A 274 0.23 7.18 -10.46
N ALA A 275 -0.70 6.35 -10.94
CA ALA A 275 -2.07 6.34 -10.44
C ALA A 275 -2.14 5.97 -8.96
N SER A 276 -1.35 4.97 -8.53
CA SER A 276 -1.25 4.59 -7.12
C SER A 276 -0.65 5.69 -6.25
N GLY A 277 0.36 6.40 -6.76
CA GLY A 277 0.98 7.53 -6.07
C GLY A 277 0.04 8.72 -5.91
N ILE A 278 -0.73 9.06 -6.95
CA ILE A 278 -1.77 10.10 -6.89
C ILE A 278 -2.84 9.72 -5.88
N MET A 279 -3.34 8.48 -5.94
CA MET A 279 -4.36 7.99 -5.00
C MET A 279 -3.86 8.07 -3.55
N ARG A 280 -2.63 7.60 -3.30
CA ARG A 280 -2.02 7.68 -1.96
C ARG A 280 -1.89 9.13 -1.47
N THR A 281 -1.42 10.03 -2.34
CA THR A 281 -1.30 11.47 -2.04
C THR A 281 -2.65 12.07 -1.68
N PHE A 282 -3.69 11.77 -2.47
CA PHE A 282 -5.04 12.27 -2.24
C PHE A 282 -5.65 11.73 -0.94
N ILE A 283 -5.56 10.43 -0.69
CA ILE A 283 -6.07 9.79 0.53
C ILE A 283 -5.39 10.39 1.77
N THR A 284 -4.06 10.42 1.79
CA THR A 284 -3.29 10.98 2.92
C THR A 284 -3.59 12.47 3.12
N GLY A 285 -3.67 13.23 2.04
CA GLY A 285 -4.03 14.65 2.09
C GLY A 285 -5.42 14.91 2.64
N SER A 286 -6.39 14.13 2.18
CA SER A 286 -7.79 14.25 2.61
C SER A 286 -7.91 13.97 4.10
N TRP A 287 -7.28 12.90 4.59
CA TRP A 287 -7.24 12.62 6.03
C TRP A 287 -6.50 13.68 6.84
N THR A 288 -5.42 14.25 6.31
CA THR A 288 -4.64 15.30 6.98
C THR A 288 -5.48 16.56 7.17
N LEU A 289 -6.20 16.98 6.12
CA LEU A 289 -7.13 18.12 6.19
C LEU A 289 -8.32 17.82 7.11
N THR A 290 -8.92 16.63 7.00
CA THR A 290 -10.02 16.23 7.89
C THR A 290 -9.59 16.28 9.36
N TYR A 291 -8.40 15.76 9.67
CA TYR A 291 -7.88 15.78 11.03
C TYR A 291 -7.72 17.20 11.58
N ARG A 292 -7.22 18.13 10.75
CA ARG A 292 -7.09 19.55 11.13
C ARG A 292 -8.43 20.20 11.42
N ASP A 293 -9.41 20.00 10.55
CA ASP A 293 -10.76 20.54 10.73
C ASP A 293 -11.43 19.99 12.00
N LEU A 294 -11.24 18.70 12.30
CA LEU A 294 -11.77 18.06 13.52
C LEU A 294 -11.14 18.60 14.81
N ILE A 295 -9.88 19.07 14.75
CA ILE A 295 -9.23 19.72 15.89
C ILE A 295 -9.68 21.17 16.02
N ALA A 296 -9.78 21.88 14.90
CA ALA A 296 -10.25 23.26 14.88
C ALA A 296 -11.67 23.38 15.44
N SER A 297 -12.58 22.47 15.04
CA SER A 297 -13.97 22.47 15.54
C SER A 297 -14.12 22.13 17.03
N LYS A 298 -13.04 21.68 17.70
CA LYS A 298 -13.03 21.39 19.13
C LYS A 298 -12.38 22.51 19.96
N ALA A 299 -11.67 23.42 19.29
CA ALA A 299 -11.07 24.60 19.91
C ALA A 299 -12.07 25.76 20.06
N ASP A 300 -13.16 25.73 19.30
CA ASP A 300 -14.34 26.61 19.42
C ASP A 300 -15.41 26.01 20.35
#